data_AF-U6LF63-F1
#
_entry.id   AF-U6LF63-F1
#
_cell.length_a   1.000
_cell.length_b   1.000
_cell.length_c   1.000
_cell.angle_alpha   90.00
_cell.angle_beta   90.00
_cell.angle_gamma   90.00
#
_symmetry.space_group_name_H-M   'P 1'
#
loop_
_entity.id
_entity.type
_entity.pdbx_description
1 polymer ?
#
loop_
_entity_poly.entity_id
_entity_poly.type
_entity_poly.pdbx_seq_one_letter_code
_entity_poly.pdbx_strand_id
1 'polypeptide(L)'
;MLTKYLWCLTYADEICLVVGSLAHDLGHPGLTNQYLINVRSALAITYNDISVLENYHAACCFRTAAAADANVFARLDPNIFRYIRQHTIGLILATDMKQHFDFISHLRGFLWIGGF
;
A
#
# COMPACT_ATOMS: atom_id res chain seq x y z
N MET A 1 12.02 -20.12 -3.67
CA MET A 1 11.20 -19.30 -4.58
C MET A 1 11.41 -17.79 -4.39
N LEU A 2 11.65 -17.32 -3.16
CA LEU A 2 11.90 -15.88 -2.85
C LEU A 2 13.28 -15.34 -3.26
N THR A 3 14.31 -16.19 -3.43
CA THR A 3 15.69 -15.75 -3.67
C THR A 3 16.00 -15.29 -5.10
N LYS A 4 15.07 -15.46 -6.04
CA LYS A 4 15.35 -15.21 -7.48
C LYS A 4 15.27 -13.73 -7.88
N TYR A 5 14.62 -12.89 -7.07
CA TYR A 5 14.42 -11.46 -7.35
C TYR A 5 14.94 -10.53 -6.24
N LEU A 6 15.50 -11.09 -5.15
CA LEU A 6 16.01 -10.27 -4.04
C LEU A 6 17.18 -9.38 -4.48
N TRP A 7 17.97 -9.81 -5.47
CA TRP A 7 19.16 -9.12 -5.95
C TRP A 7 18.89 -7.76 -6.61
N CYS A 8 17.65 -7.46 -7.00
CA CYS A 8 17.29 -6.16 -7.57
C CYS A 8 16.58 -5.22 -6.58
N LEU A 9 16.29 -5.67 -5.36
CA LEU A 9 15.63 -4.87 -4.34
C LEU A 9 16.66 -4.22 -3.42
N THR A 10 16.43 -2.95 -3.09
CA THR A 10 17.17 -2.29 -2.02
C THR A 10 16.60 -2.68 -0.66
N TYR A 11 17.35 -2.47 0.41
CA TYR A 11 16.83 -2.71 1.77
C TYR A 11 15.58 -1.84 2.07
N ALA A 12 15.47 -0.66 1.45
CA ALA A 12 14.31 0.20 1.60
C ALA A 12 13.07 -0.42 0.92
N ASP A 13 13.25 -1.07 -0.23
CA ASP A 13 12.19 -1.81 -0.92
C ASP A 13 11.70 -3.00 -0.10
N GLU A 14 12.63 -3.74 0.51
CA GLU A 14 12.29 -4.85 1.40
C GLU A 14 11.44 -4.36 2.58
N ILE A 15 11.81 -3.23 3.20
CA ILE A 15 11.00 -2.62 4.26
C ILE A 15 9.62 -2.23 3.74
N CYS A 16 9.52 -1.63 2.55
CA CYS A 16 8.23 -1.27 1.95
C CYS A 16 7.33 -2.49 1.78
N LEU A 17 7.89 -3.60 1.29
CA LEU A 17 7.14 -4.84 1.08
C LEU A 17 6.70 -5.47 2.39
N VAL A 18 7.56 -5.49 3.41
CA VAL A 18 7.20 -6.02 4.74
C VAL A 18 6.13 -5.17 5.40
N VAL A 19 6.30 -3.85 5.44
CA VAL A 19 5.32 -2.95 6.06
C VAL A 19 4.01 -2.96 5.28
N GLY A 20 4.07 -2.87 3.95
CA GLY A 20 2.89 -2.89 3.08
C GLY A 20 2.09 -4.18 3.24
N SER A 21 2.76 -5.34 3.23
CA SER A 21 2.07 -6.63 3.43
C SER A 21 1.43 -6.77 4.81
N LEU A 22 2.08 -6.29 5.87
CA LEU A 22 1.49 -6.29 7.22
C LEU A 22 0.32 -5.33 7.36
N ALA A 23 0.36 -4.20 6.65
CA ALA A 23 -0.59 -3.11 6.84
C ALA A 23 -1.72 -3.05 5.81
N HIS A 24 -1.68 -3.84 4.73
CA HIS A 24 -2.60 -3.67 3.59
C HIS A 24 -4.08 -3.75 3.96
N ASP A 25 -4.45 -4.54 4.97
CA ASP A 25 -5.83 -4.68 5.49
C ASP A 25 -5.96 -4.21 6.96
N LEU A 26 -5.08 -3.31 7.41
CA LEU A 26 -5.04 -2.90 8.82
C LEU A 26 -6.33 -2.19 9.27
N GLY A 27 -7.01 -2.77 10.27
CA GLY A 27 -8.26 -2.22 10.80
C GLY A 27 -9.49 -2.47 9.93
N HIS A 28 -9.42 -3.42 8.99
CA HIS A 28 -10.51 -3.70 8.06
C HIS A 28 -11.85 -4.03 8.77
N PRO A 29 -12.95 -3.32 8.44
CA PRO A 29 -14.24 -3.45 9.14
C PRO A 29 -15.05 -4.69 8.72
N GLY A 30 -14.53 -5.50 7.79
CA GLY A 30 -15.25 -6.65 7.22
C GLY A 30 -16.29 -6.27 6.16
N LEU A 31 -16.22 -5.03 5.63
CA LEU A 31 -17.12 -4.49 4.63
C LEU A 31 -16.34 -4.16 3.36
N THR A 32 -17.02 -4.06 2.22
CA THR A 32 -16.37 -3.71 0.95
C THR A 32 -16.38 -2.20 0.70
N ASN A 33 -15.47 -1.72 -0.16
CA ASN A 33 -15.47 -0.33 -0.65
C ASN A 33 -16.86 0.07 -1.20
N GLN A 34 -17.51 -0.80 -1.98
CA GLN A 34 -18.84 -0.52 -2.55
C GLN A 34 -19.91 -0.33 -1.47
N TYR A 35 -19.89 -1.15 -0.41
CA TYR A 35 -20.82 -0.99 0.69
C TYR A 35 -20.62 0.36 1.38
N LEU A 36 -19.38 0.72 1.71
CA LEU A 36 -19.03 1.97 2.39
C LEU A 36 -19.43 3.22 1.61
N ILE A 37 -19.30 3.17 0.28
CA ILE A 37 -19.73 4.23 -0.65
C ILE A 37 -21.26 4.33 -0.65
N ASN A 38 -21.97 3.21 -0.80
CA ASN A 38 -23.42 3.19 -0.87
C ASN A 38 -24.09 3.76 0.39
N VAL A 39 -23.52 3.49 1.56
CA VAL A 39 -24.03 4.02 2.85
C VAL A 39 -23.50 5.41 3.18
N ARG A 40 -22.69 6.02 2.31
CA ARG A 40 -22.03 7.33 2.54
C ARG A 40 -21.30 7.37 3.88
N SER A 41 -20.56 6.31 4.17
CA SER A 41 -19.77 6.22 5.41
C SER A 41 -18.80 7.38 5.52
N ALA A 42 -18.39 7.73 6.75
CA ALA A 42 -17.40 8.78 6.96
C ALA A 42 -16.08 8.50 6.22
N LEU A 43 -15.68 7.23 6.09
CA LEU A 43 -14.49 6.84 5.31
C LEU A 43 -14.67 7.13 3.83
N ALA A 44 -15.83 6.77 3.25
CA ALA A 44 -16.13 7.03 1.84
C ALA A 44 -16.11 8.54 1.53
N ILE A 45 -16.67 9.37 2.42
CA ILE A 45 -16.60 10.83 2.32
C ILE A 45 -15.15 11.33 2.43
N THR A 46 -14.40 10.83 3.41
CA THR A 46 -13.00 11.26 3.66
C THR A 46 -12.09 10.98 2.46
N TYR A 47 -12.26 9.82 1.81
CA TYR A 47 -11.44 9.38 0.68
C TYR A 47 -12.12 9.58 -0.68
N ASN A 48 -13.24 10.34 -0.71
CA ASN A 48 -13.97 10.71 -1.92
C ASN A 48 -14.27 9.51 -2.83
N ASP A 49 -14.72 8.40 -2.23
CA ASP A 49 -15.07 7.15 -2.90
C ASP A 49 -13.92 6.44 -3.67
N ILE A 50 -12.68 6.93 -3.56
CA ILE A 50 -11.48 6.37 -4.24
C ILE A 50 -10.71 5.50 -3.26
N SER A 51 -10.59 4.19 -3.58
CA SER A 51 -9.83 3.19 -2.81
C SER A 51 -9.97 3.39 -1.29
N VAL A 52 -11.23 3.40 -0.84
CA VAL A 52 -11.62 3.93 0.48
C VAL A 52 -10.93 3.17 1.62
N LEU A 53 -10.95 1.84 1.55
CA LEU A 53 -10.34 0.95 2.52
C LEU A 53 -8.81 1.01 2.44
N GLU A 54 -8.25 0.96 1.24
CA GLU A 54 -6.80 0.95 1.05
C GLU A 54 -6.16 2.26 1.55
N ASN A 55 -6.81 3.40 1.31
CA ASN A 55 -6.41 4.68 1.91
C ASN A 55 -6.56 4.68 3.43
N TYR A 56 -7.61 4.06 3.97
CA TYR A 56 -7.81 3.91 5.41
C TYR A 56 -6.69 3.05 6.05
N HIS A 57 -6.33 1.92 5.44
CA HIS A 57 -5.27 1.02 5.88
C HIS A 57 -3.91 1.73 5.90
N ALA A 58 -3.56 2.41 4.81
CA ALA A 58 -2.34 3.21 4.73
C ALA A 58 -2.30 4.32 5.80
N ALA A 59 -3.41 5.03 6.00
CA ALA A 59 -3.48 6.06 7.03
C ALA A 59 -3.35 5.47 8.44
N CYS A 60 -3.95 4.31 8.71
CA CYS A 60 -3.87 3.61 9.99
C CYS A 60 -2.42 3.17 10.30
N CYS A 61 -1.72 2.63 9.31
CA CYS A 61 -0.33 2.22 9.41
C CYS A 61 0.56 3.36 9.92
N PHE A 62 0.49 4.52 9.24
CA PHE A 62 1.39 5.63 9.57
C PHE A 62 0.92 6.48 10.75
N ARG A 63 -0.37 6.46 11.10
CA ARG A 63 -0.82 6.99 12.41
C ARG A 63 -0.25 6.16 13.55
N THR A 64 -0.26 4.83 13.42
CA THR A 64 0.33 3.93 14.41
C THR A 64 1.83 4.17 14.54
N ALA A 65 2.54 4.25 13.40
CA ALA A 65 3.98 4.52 13.40
C ALA A 65 4.35 5.96 13.83
N ALA A 66 3.39 6.88 13.95
CA ALA A 66 3.65 8.23 14.47
C ALA A 66 3.68 8.27 16.01
N ALA A 67 3.14 7.25 16.70
CA ALA A 67 3.23 7.14 18.15
C ALA A 67 4.68 6.83 18.57
N ALA A 68 5.18 7.52 19.59
CA ALA A 68 6.60 7.46 19.97
C ALA A 68 7.06 6.06 20.43
N ASP A 69 6.15 5.26 20.96
CA ASP A 69 6.35 3.89 21.43
C ASP A 69 6.25 2.83 20.31
N ALA A 70 5.61 3.16 19.20
CA ALA A 70 5.38 2.26 18.06
C ALA A 70 6.11 2.67 16.78
N ASN A 71 6.90 3.75 16.80
CA ASN A 71 7.61 4.25 15.62
C ASN A 71 8.83 3.39 15.26
N VAL A 72 8.60 2.34 14.48
CA VAL A 72 9.65 1.47 13.93
C VAL A 72 10.60 2.19 12.96
N PHE A 73 10.26 3.40 12.50
CA PHE A 73 11.05 4.20 11.57
C PHE A 73 11.88 5.30 12.25
N ALA A 74 11.81 5.43 13.58
CA ALA A 74 12.36 6.57 14.32
C ALA A 74 13.86 6.83 14.11
N ARG A 75 14.64 5.81 13.73
CA ARG A 75 16.09 5.90 13.53
C ARG A 75 16.52 5.96 12.06
N LEU A 76 15.57 6.01 11.13
CA LEU A 76 15.88 6.08 9.70
C LEU A 76 16.22 7.51 9.29
N ASP A 77 17.05 7.63 8.25
CA ASP A 77 17.27 8.91 7.59
C ASP A 77 15.93 9.47 7.05
N PRO A 78 15.67 10.78 7.19
CA PRO A 78 14.41 11.38 6.74
C PRO A 78 14.09 11.18 5.25
N ASN A 79 15.10 11.12 4.38
CA ASN A 79 14.89 10.88 2.95
C ASN A 79 14.51 9.43 2.67
N ILE A 80 15.14 8.49 3.38
CA ILE A 80 14.80 7.07 3.31
C ILE A 80 13.40 6.83 3.87
N PHE A 81 13.03 7.47 4.98
CA PHE A 81 11.67 7.39 5.50
C PHE A 81 10.63 7.94 4.51
N ARG A 82 10.93 9.07 3.85
CA ARG A 82 10.05 9.62 2.80
C ARG A 82 9.84 8.63 1.66
N TYR A 83 10.92 7.99 1.20
CA TYR A 83 10.88 6.94 0.18
C TYR A 83 9.99 5.77 0.64
N ILE A 84 10.27 5.23 1.82
CA ILE A 84 9.53 4.09 2.39
C ILE A 84 8.05 4.43 2.52
N ARG A 85 7.72 5.61 3.05
CA ARG A 85 6.34 6.06 3.20
C ARG A 85 5.63 6.12 1.87
N GLN A 86 6.23 6.77 0.87
CA GLN A 86 5.62 6.91 -0.45
C GLN A 86 5.35 5.55 -1.10
N HIS A 87 6.33 4.64 -1.07
CA HIS A 87 6.22 3.35 -1.74
C HIS A 87 5.33 2.37 -0.99
N THR A 88 5.35 2.38 0.34
CA THR A 88 4.41 1.59 1.16
C THR A 88 2.96 2.01 0.91
N ILE A 89 2.67 3.32 0.83
CA ILE A 89 1.32 3.79 0.48
C ILE A 89 0.92 3.29 -0.91
N GLY A 90 1.82 3.39 -1.89
CA GLY A 90 1.59 2.87 -3.24
C GLY A 90 1.29 1.37 -3.26
N LEU A 91 2.05 0.58 -2.48
CA LEU A 91 1.85 -0.87 -2.36
C LEU A 91 0.48 -1.21 -1.76
N ILE A 92 0.06 -0.50 -0.71
CA ILE A 92 -1.25 -0.71 -0.09
C ILE A 92 -2.37 -0.30 -1.05
N LEU A 93 -2.25 0.83 -1.75
CA LEU A 93 -3.26 1.24 -2.74
C LEU A 93 -3.37 0.25 -3.90
N ALA A 94 -2.25 -0.36 -4.30
CA ALA A 94 -2.23 -1.35 -5.37
C ALA A 94 -2.95 -2.66 -5.02
N THR A 95 -3.35 -2.88 -3.75
CA THR A 95 -4.19 -4.03 -3.38
C THR A 95 -5.67 -3.80 -3.68
N ASP A 96 -6.08 -2.60 -4.09
CA ASP A 96 -7.44 -2.35 -4.55
C ASP A 96 -7.72 -3.16 -5.83
N MET A 97 -8.61 -4.15 -5.69
CA MET A 97 -8.99 -5.02 -6.79
C MET A 97 -9.69 -4.30 -7.96
N LYS A 98 -10.18 -3.06 -7.77
CA LYS A 98 -10.65 -2.23 -8.89
C LYS A 98 -9.53 -1.89 -9.86
N GLN A 99 -8.31 -1.65 -9.37
CA GLN A 99 -7.16 -1.30 -10.19
C GLN A 99 -6.43 -2.53 -10.75
N HIS A 100 -6.66 -3.71 -10.17
CA HIS A 100 -5.98 -4.94 -10.52
C HIS A 100 -6.01 -5.28 -12.03
N PHE A 101 -7.18 -5.15 -12.66
CA PHE A 101 -7.32 -5.47 -14.09
C PHE A 101 -6.54 -4.52 -15.01
N ASP A 102 -6.46 -3.24 -14.64
CA ASP A 102 -5.65 -2.27 -15.36
C ASP A 102 -4.16 -2.61 -15.21
N PHE A 103 -3.71 -2.98 -14.01
CA PHE A 103 -2.33 -3.42 -13.79
C PHE A 103 -1.97 -4.64 -14.64
N ILE A 104 -2.83 -5.66 -14.67
CA ILE A 104 -2.60 -6.87 -15.49
C ILE A 104 -2.51 -6.52 -16.98
N SER A 105 -3.35 -5.60 -17.45
CA SER A 105 -3.37 -5.17 -18.85
C SER A 105 -2.07 -4.45 -19.24
N HIS A 106 -1.58 -3.54 -18.38
CA HIS A 106 -0.30 -2.87 -18.59
C HIS A 106 0.89 -3.84 -18.54
N LEU A 107 0.88 -4.77 -17.58
CA LEU A 107 1.95 -5.76 -17.44
C LEU A 107 2.03 -6.67 -18.67
N ARG A 108 0.89 -7.10 -19.21
CA ARG A 108 0.84 -7.86 -20.46
C ARG A 108 1.46 -7.08 -21.61
N GLY A 109 1.10 -5.79 -21.76
CA GLY A 109 1.70 -4.93 -22.79
C GLY A 109 3.22 -4.82 -22.66
N PHE A 110 3.72 -4.64 -21.43
CA PHE A 110 5.15 -4.57 -21.14
C PHE A 110 5.90 -5.87 -21.48
N LEU A 111 5.32 -7.03 -21.14
CA LEU A 111 5.90 -8.33 -21.49
C LEU A 111 5.92 -8.57 -23.01
N TRP A 112 4.91 -8.09 -23.73
CA TRP A 112 4.81 -8.23 -25.19
C TRP A 112 5.92 -7.49 -25.95
N ILE A 113 6.43 -6.38 -25.39
CA ILE A 113 7.54 -5.62 -25.98
C ILE A 113 8.92 -6.12 -25.54
N GLY A 114 9.00 -7.28 -24.88
CA GLY A 114 10.26 -7.86 -24.40
C GLY A 114 10.76 -7.23 -23.10
N GLY A 115 9.87 -6.70 -22.27
CA GLY A 115 10.23 -6.24 -20.92
C GLY A 115 10.68 -7.40 -20.03
N PHE A 116 11.70 -7.09 -19.20
CA PHE A 116 12.59 -7.95 -18.39
C PHE A 116 13.85 -8.45 -19.10
#